data_AF-A0A246JPY3-F1
#
_entry.id   AF-A0A246JPY3-F1
#
_cell.length_a   1.000
_cell.length_b   1.000
_cell.length_c   1.000
_cell.angle_alpha   90.00
_cell.angle_beta   90.00
_cell.angle_gamma   90.00
#
_symmetry.space_group_name_H-M   'P 1'
#
loop_
_entity.id
_entity.type
_entity.pdbx_description
1 polymer ?
#
loop_
_entity_poly.entity_id
_entity_poly.type
_entity_poly.pdbx_seq_one_letter_code
_entity_poly.pdbx_strand_id
1 'polypeptide(L)'
;MSGPIATYLDELDDVLAFDPRLSRRVRDEIESHLCDTAAQVGEAAAVRRFGRPAEIARAYAEAALPDRLRRSCVAAALLGGATLLLMQLRSVILDIPGGTDPLTWFDRVGLVAALVCIGAAWRMASHGQIAAVRRWLHFAAGSLALSVGASLLRAYAASGDAAFVLIGGSALVELLLLGGLMAQLARLDRYARRLAV
;
A
#
# COMPACT_ATOMS: atom_id res chain seq x y z
N MET A 1 5.75 9.84 -33.95
CA MET A 1 7.11 10.37 -34.18
C MET A 1 8.04 9.19 -34.23
N SER A 2 8.89 9.09 -35.24
CA SER A 2 9.84 7.98 -35.38
C SER A 2 11.25 8.56 -35.38
N GLY A 3 12.03 8.26 -34.35
CA GLY A 3 13.38 8.80 -34.15
C GLY A 3 13.98 8.37 -32.81
N PRO A 4 15.29 8.58 -32.57
CA PRO A 4 15.99 8.20 -31.35
C PRO A 4 15.32 8.68 -30.06
N ILE A 5 14.72 9.88 -30.07
CA ILE A 5 13.98 10.43 -28.93
C ILE A 5 12.69 9.64 -28.67
N ALA A 6 11.94 9.29 -29.72
CA ALA A 6 10.72 8.50 -29.57
C ALA A 6 11.02 7.11 -29.00
N THR A 7 12.06 6.44 -29.49
CA THR A 7 12.52 5.15 -28.94
C THR A 7 12.95 5.28 -27.48
N TYR A 8 13.65 6.35 -27.13
CA TYR A 8 14.04 6.62 -25.75
C TYR A 8 12.83 6.81 -24.82
N LEU A 9 11.84 7.58 -25.25
CA LEU A 9 10.62 7.83 -24.48
C LEU A 9 9.75 6.58 -24.37
N ASP A 10 9.69 5.72 -25.39
CA ASP A 10 8.97 4.45 -25.32
C ASP A 10 9.64 3.47 -24.33
N GLU A 11 10.98 3.39 -24.31
CA GLU A 11 11.70 2.62 -23.30
C GLU A 11 11.47 3.18 -21.88
N LEU A 12 11.45 4.50 -21.74
CA LEU A 12 11.17 5.16 -20.46
C LEU A 12 9.73 4.87 -19.99
N ASP A 13 8.77 4.91 -20.90
CA ASP A 13 7.37 4.58 -20.61
C ASP A 13 7.19 3.11 -20.24
N ASP A 14 7.90 2.17 -20.88
CA ASP A 14 7.84 0.75 -20.51
C ASP A 14 8.35 0.51 -19.09
N VAL A 15 9.47 1.15 -18.72
CA VAL A 15 10.01 1.07 -17.35
C VAL A 15 9.05 1.73 -16.35
N LEU A 16 8.43 2.85 -16.71
CA LEU A 16 7.48 3.59 -15.87
C LEU A 16 6.02 3.12 -16.01
N ALA A 17 5.74 2.05 -16.77
CA ALA A 17 4.39 1.56 -17.07
C ALA A 17 3.58 1.17 -15.82
N PHE A 18 4.26 0.99 -14.68
CA PHE A 18 3.63 0.75 -13.39
C PHE A 18 2.80 1.94 -12.88
N ASP A 19 3.05 3.16 -13.37
CA ASP A 19 2.37 4.38 -12.96
C ASP A 19 2.11 5.33 -14.15
N PRO A 20 0.95 5.19 -14.81
CA PRO A 20 0.62 5.96 -16.01
C PRO A 20 0.54 7.48 -15.80
N ARG A 21 0.43 7.96 -14.55
CA ARG A 21 0.45 9.39 -14.25
C ARG A 21 1.88 9.90 -14.10
N LEU A 22 2.75 9.12 -13.47
CA LEU A 22 4.17 9.44 -13.36
C LEU A 22 4.84 9.32 -14.74
N SER A 23 4.60 8.25 -15.48
CA SER A 23 5.16 8.04 -16.83
C SER A 23 4.82 9.23 -17.73
N ARG A 24 3.54 9.64 -17.83
CA ARG A 24 3.14 10.83 -18.60
C ARG A 24 3.87 12.11 -18.17
N ARG A 25 3.93 12.38 -16.86
CA ARG A 25 4.59 13.59 -16.36
C ARG A 25 6.08 13.60 -16.68
N VAL A 26 6.76 12.48 -16.44
CA VAL A 26 8.21 12.35 -16.70
C VAL A 26 8.48 12.37 -18.20
N ARG A 27 7.62 11.72 -19.00
CA ARG A 27 7.67 11.77 -20.46
C ARG A 27 7.59 13.20 -20.96
N ASP A 28 6.58 13.97 -20.55
CA ASP A 28 6.40 15.37 -20.98
C ASP A 28 7.64 16.23 -20.62
N GLU A 29 8.19 16.03 -19.41
CA GLU A 29 9.37 16.77 -18.93
C GLU A 29 10.65 16.40 -19.69
N ILE A 30 10.89 15.10 -19.90
CA ILE A 30 12.07 14.60 -20.60
C ILE A 30 11.97 14.85 -22.11
N GLU A 31 10.79 14.75 -22.70
CA GLU A 31 10.55 15.10 -24.10
C GLU A 31 10.91 16.56 -24.36
N SER A 32 10.43 17.49 -23.52
CA SER A 32 10.79 18.91 -23.61
C SER A 32 12.31 19.11 -23.54
N HIS A 33 12.98 18.51 -22.56
CA HIS A 33 14.43 18.66 -22.39
C HIS A 33 15.24 18.03 -23.55
N LEU A 34 14.80 16.87 -24.05
CA LEU A 34 15.45 16.20 -25.17
C LEU A 34 15.26 16.99 -26.46
N CYS A 35 14.08 17.55 -26.72
CA CYS A 35 13.84 18.41 -27.88
C CYS A 35 14.72 19.67 -27.84
N ASP A 36 14.79 20.35 -26.69
CA ASP A 36 15.62 21.54 -26.50
C ASP A 36 17.12 21.23 -26.70
N THR A 37 17.57 20.09 -26.17
CA THR A 37 18.96 19.64 -26.32
C THR A 37 19.25 19.20 -27.76
N ALA A 38 18.31 18.49 -28.40
CA ALA A 38 18.45 18.01 -29.78
C ALA A 38 18.53 19.15 -30.79
N ALA A 39 17.86 20.27 -30.54
CA ALA A 39 18.00 21.48 -31.36
C ALA A 39 19.45 22.01 -31.41
N GLN A 40 20.27 21.72 -30.39
CA GLN A 40 21.64 22.20 -30.29
C GLN A 40 22.68 21.18 -30.78
N VAL A 41 22.47 19.89 -30.49
CA VAL A 41 23.49 18.84 -30.71
C VAL A 41 23.02 17.68 -31.61
N GLY A 42 21.76 17.70 -32.05
CA GLY A 42 21.13 16.60 -32.77
C GLY A 42 20.58 15.51 -31.85
N GLU A 43 19.55 14.80 -32.31
CA GLU A 43 18.76 13.84 -31.51
C GLU A 43 19.62 12.71 -30.91
N ALA A 44 20.49 12.08 -31.70
CA ALA A 44 21.31 10.97 -31.25
C ALA A 44 22.36 11.38 -30.20
N ALA A 45 22.88 12.61 -30.27
CA ALA A 45 23.81 13.13 -29.28
C ALA A 45 23.09 13.57 -28.00
N ALA A 46 21.89 14.11 -28.11
CA ALA A 46 21.04 14.47 -26.98
C ALA A 46 20.68 13.23 -26.14
N VAL A 47 20.22 12.15 -26.78
CA VAL A 47 19.90 10.87 -26.11
C VAL A 47 21.12 10.28 -25.39
N ARG A 48 22.28 10.25 -26.06
CA ARG A 48 23.54 9.79 -25.45
C ARG A 48 23.97 10.60 -24.24
N ARG A 49 23.71 11.90 -24.24
CA ARG A 49 24.10 12.81 -23.14
C ARG A 49 23.14 12.71 -21.95
N PHE A 50 21.89 12.34 -22.20
CA PHE A 50 20.89 12.13 -21.15
C PHE A 50 21.17 10.87 -20.32
N GLY A 51 21.71 9.82 -20.94
CA GLY A 51 22.09 8.58 -20.25
C GLY A 51 21.04 7.48 -20.41
N ARG A 52 21.15 6.40 -19.62
CA ARG A 52 20.30 5.21 -19.81
C ARG A 52 18.88 5.47 -19.31
N PRO A 53 17.82 5.16 -20.09
CA PRO A 53 16.45 5.44 -19.68
C PRO A 53 16.05 4.71 -18.39
N ALA A 54 16.56 3.49 -18.18
CA ALA A 54 16.33 2.72 -16.95
C ALA A 54 16.89 3.40 -15.68
N GLU A 55 18.05 4.06 -15.77
CA GLU A 55 18.67 4.74 -14.62
C GLU A 55 17.86 5.99 -14.25
N ILE A 56 17.39 6.75 -15.24
CA ILE A 56 16.56 7.94 -15.01
C ILE A 56 15.20 7.54 -14.47
N ALA A 57 14.54 6.56 -15.08
CA ALA A 57 13.26 6.05 -14.60
C ALA A 57 13.35 5.59 -13.14
N ARG A 58 14.46 4.93 -12.75
CA ARG A 58 14.70 4.53 -11.37
C ARG A 58 14.86 5.72 -10.43
N ALA A 59 15.62 6.75 -10.80
CA ALA A 59 15.77 7.95 -9.99
C ALA A 59 14.44 8.67 -9.74
N TYR A 60 13.61 8.83 -10.78
CA TYR A 60 12.27 9.42 -10.64
C TYR A 60 11.33 8.53 -9.83
N ALA A 61 11.40 7.21 -10.01
CA ALA A 61 10.58 6.26 -9.26
C ALA A 61 10.97 6.21 -7.78
N GLU A 62 12.26 6.32 -7.45
CA GLU A 62 12.78 6.42 -6.08
C GLU A 62 12.37 7.75 -5.42
N ALA A 63 12.38 8.86 -6.15
CA ALA A 63 11.95 10.17 -5.65
C ALA A 63 10.42 10.26 -5.44
N ALA A 64 9.62 9.62 -6.29
CA ALA A 64 8.16 9.60 -6.18
C ALA A 64 7.63 8.55 -5.17
N LEU A 65 8.49 7.61 -4.76
CA LEU A 65 8.14 6.50 -3.89
C LEU A 65 7.64 6.91 -2.48
N PRO A 66 8.30 7.82 -1.76
CA PRO A 66 8.00 8.09 -0.35
C PRO A 66 6.60 8.67 -0.19
N ASP A 67 6.18 9.57 -1.08
CA ASP A 67 4.88 10.22 -1.02
C ASP A 67 3.72 9.25 -1.31
N ARG A 68 3.92 8.30 -2.21
CA ARG A 68 2.92 7.26 -2.52
C ARG A 68 2.88 6.15 -1.48
N LEU A 69 4.04 5.77 -0.94
CA LEU A 69 4.13 4.88 0.22
C LEU A 69 3.41 5.48 1.42
N ARG A 70 3.62 6.77 1.68
CA ARG A 70 2.96 7.50 2.75
C ARG A 70 1.45 7.51 2.55
N ARG A 71 0.95 7.86 1.36
CA ARG A 71 -0.49 7.81 1.05
C ARG A 71 -1.08 6.40 1.19
N SER A 72 -0.37 5.37 0.73
CA SER A 72 -0.79 3.98 0.90
C SER A 72 -0.80 3.57 2.38
N CYS A 73 0.18 4.02 3.18
CA CYS A 73 0.20 3.82 4.62
C CYS A 73 -0.95 4.55 5.32
N VAL A 74 -1.30 5.77 4.91
CA VAL A 74 -2.49 6.49 5.42
C VAL A 74 -3.74 5.66 5.14
N ALA A 75 -3.92 5.19 3.90
CA ALA A 75 -5.08 4.41 3.51
C ALA A 75 -5.16 3.09 4.29
N ALA A 76 -4.05 2.38 4.44
CA ALA A 76 -3.94 1.17 5.25
C ALA A 76 -4.26 1.42 6.72
N ALA A 77 -3.74 2.51 7.30
CA ALA A 77 -4.03 2.94 8.66
C ALA A 77 -5.51 3.25 8.87
N LEU A 78 -6.13 3.98 7.94
CA LEU A 78 -7.56 4.29 7.96
C LEU A 78 -8.42 3.04 7.84
N LEU A 79 -8.07 2.14 6.92
CA LEU A 79 -8.77 0.86 6.74
C LEU A 79 -8.66 0.01 8.01
N GLY A 80 -7.45 -0.15 8.57
CA GLY A 80 -7.25 -0.88 9.82
C GLY A 80 -7.98 -0.25 11.00
N GLY A 81 -7.96 1.08 11.12
CA GLY A 81 -8.72 1.81 12.14
C GLY A 81 -10.23 1.65 12.00
N ALA A 82 -10.75 1.67 10.77
CA ALA A 82 -12.17 1.45 10.49
C ALA A 82 -12.61 0.02 10.87
N THR A 83 -11.81 -1.00 10.55
CA THR A 83 -12.06 -2.39 10.96
C THR A 83 -12.17 -2.50 12.49
N LEU A 84 -11.25 -1.87 13.22
CA LEU A 84 -11.24 -1.88 14.68
C LEU A 84 -12.46 -1.17 15.28
N LEU A 85 -12.86 -0.03 14.71
CA LEU A 85 -14.08 0.66 15.13
C LEU A 85 -15.33 -0.20 14.90
N LEU A 86 -15.40 -0.92 13.78
CA LEU A 86 -16.50 -1.83 13.48
C LEU A 86 -16.59 -2.97 14.52
N MET A 87 -15.44 -3.57 14.87
CA MET A 87 -15.37 -4.61 15.89
C MET A 87 -15.83 -4.10 17.26
N GLN A 88 -15.38 -2.91 17.68
CA GLN A 88 -15.78 -2.34 18.96
C GLN A 88 -17.29 -1.99 18.98
N LEU A 89 -17.79 -1.40 17.89
CA LEU A 89 -19.21 -1.10 17.78
C LEU A 89 -20.06 -2.38 17.93
N ARG A 90 -19.60 -3.49 17.33
CA ARG A 90 -20.25 -4.79 17.44
C ARG A 90 -20.22 -5.36 18.86
N SER A 91 -19.12 -5.25 19.60
CA SER A 91 -19.07 -5.71 21.00
C SER A 91 -19.99 -4.91 21.92
N VAL A 92 -20.13 -3.60 21.67
CA VAL A 92 -21.07 -2.75 22.42
C VAL A 92 -22.52 -3.09 22.08
N ILE A 93 -22.85 -3.26 20.80
CA ILE A 93 -24.23 -3.57 20.36
C ILE A 93 -24.71 -4.93 20.86
N LEU A 94 -23.83 -5.93 20.90
CA LEU A 94 -24.18 -7.29 21.29
C LEU A 94 -24.16 -7.51 22.82
N ASP A 95 -23.90 -6.46 23.60
CA ASP A 95 -23.82 -6.46 25.08
C ASP A 95 -23.06 -7.68 25.63
N ILE A 96 -21.95 -8.03 24.96
CA ILE A 96 -21.12 -9.17 25.34
C ILE A 96 -20.45 -8.80 26.67
N PRO A 97 -20.67 -9.54 27.77
CA PRO A 97 -20.21 -9.13 29.10
C PRO A 97 -18.69 -8.90 29.12
N GLY A 98 -18.27 -7.66 29.38
CA GLY A 98 -16.87 -7.24 29.47
C GLY A 98 -16.17 -7.65 30.78
N GLY A 99 -16.52 -8.80 31.36
CA GLY A 99 -16.03 -9.25 32.66
C GLY A 99 -14.85 -10.21 32.51
N THR A 100 -13.65 -9.78 32.91
CA THR A 100 -12.44 -10.60 33.17
C THR A 100 -12.00 -11.64 32.13
N ASP A 101 -12.63 -11.68 30.96
CA ASP A 101 -12.39 -12.72 29.97
C ASP A 101 -11.06 -12.45 29.26
N PRO A 102 -10.10 -13.39 29.27
CA PRO A 102 -8.78 -13.21 28.65
C PRO A 102 -8.87 -12.82 27.16
N LEU A 103 -9.99 -13.16 26.53
CA LEU A 103 -10.33 -12.83 25.15
C LEU A 103 -10.57 -11.32 24.91
N THR A 104 -11.05 -10.55 25.90
CA THR A 104 -11.21 -9.08 25.80
C THR A 104 -9.89 -8.33 26.00
N TRP A 105 -8.96 -8.92 26.76
CA TRP A 105 -7.61 -8.41 26.91
C TRP A 105 -6.81 -8.54 25.60
N PHE A 106 -6.98 -9.66 24.88
CA PHE A 106 -6.41 -9.85 23.54
C PHE A 106 -6.89 -8.78 22.54
N ASP A 107 -8.17 -8.39 22.57
CA ASP A 107 -8.68 -7.32 21.68
C ASP A 107 -8.02 -5.97 21.98
N ARG A 108 -7.84 -5.61 23.25
CA ARG A 108 -7.18 -4.35 23.65
C ARG A 108 -5.69 -4.34 23.33
N VAL A 109 -4.99 -5.44 23.58
CA VAL A 109 -3.56 -5.57 23.24
C VAL A 109 -3.37 -5.57 21.73
N GLY A 110 -4.26 -6.22 20.98
CA GLY A 110 -4.29 -6.17 19.51
C GLY A 110 -4.47 -4.75 18.98
N LEU A 111 -5.36 -3.96 19.59
CA LEU A 111 -5.59 -2.55 19.23
C LEU A 111 -4.33 -1.69 19.44
N VAL A 112 -3.70 -1.81 20.61
CA VAL A 112 -2.48 -1.04 20.93
C VAL A 112 -1.32 -1.49 20.03
N ALA A 113 -1.16 -2.80 19.80
CA ALA A 113 -0.16 -3.32 18.90
C ALA A 113 -0.38 -2.83 17.45
N ALA A 114 -1.62 -2.79 16.97
CA ALA A 114 -1.96 -2.29 15.64
C ALA A 114 -1.65 -0.79 15.50
N LEU A 115 -2.03 0.03 16.49
CA LEU A 115 -1.72 1.47 16.50
C LEU A 115 -0.21 1.73 16.54
N VAL A 116 0.53 0.96 17.34
CA VAL A 116 2.00 1.04 17.39
C VAL A 116 2.62 0.61 16.07
N CYS A 117 2.12 -0.46 15.43
CA CYS A 117 2.59 -0.90 14.12
C CYS A 117 2.31 0.13 13.02
N ILE A 118 1.14 0.77 13.05
CA ILE A 118 0.76 1.84 12.12
C ILE A 118 1.65 3.08 12.34
N GLY A 119 1.85 3.49 13.58
CA GLY A 119 2.73 4.61 13.93
C GLY A 119 4.20 4.34 13.56
N ALA A 120 4.68 3.12 13.77
CA ALA A 120 6.00 2.69 13.36
C ALA A 120 6.14 2.66 11.83
N ALA A 121 5.15 2.14 11.10
CA ALA A 121 5.12 2.16 9.65
C ALA A 121 5.11 3.59 9.08
N TRP A 122 4.37 4.50 9.70
CA TRP A 122 4.38 5.93 9.34
C TRP A 122 5.76 6.56 9.53
N ARG A 123 6.36 6.34 10.70
CA ARG A 123 7.70 6.87 11.04
C ARG A 123 8.77 6.31 10.11
N MET A 124 8.70 5.02 9.78
CA MET A 124 9.65 4.39 8.86
C MET A 124 9.44 4.83 7.41
N ALA A 125 8.20 5.07 6.98
CA ALA A 125 7.90 5.66 5.68
C ALA A 125 8.48 7.07 5.55
N SER A 126 8.47 7.87 6.63
CA SER A 126 9.15 9.18 6.65
C SER A 126 10.68 9.12 6.63
N HIS A 127 11.27 7.96 6.97
CA HIS A 127 12.72 7.75 6.94
C HIS A 127 13.19 6.95 5.71
N GLY A 128 12.34 6.72 4.70
CA GLY A 128 12.72 6.03 3.46
C GLY A 128 13.01 4.53 3.62
N GLN A 129 12.67 3.92 4.76
CA GLN A 129 12.99 2.51 5.05
C GLN A 129 11.93 1.55 4.51
N ILE A 130 11.82 1.46 3.19
CA ILE A 130 10.81 0.70 2.45
C ILE A 130 10.78 -0.79 2.86
N ALA A 131 11.96 -1.40 3.05
CA ALA A 131 12.08 -2.79 3.47
C ALA A 131 11.59 -3.05 4.91
N ALA A 132 11.70 -2.05 5.80
CA ALA A 132 11.19 -2.14 7.16
C ALA A 132 9.67 -1.97 7.18
N VAL A 133 9.14 -0.97 6.45
CA VAL A 133 7.69 -0.75 6.26
C VAL A 133 7.00 -2.03 5.79
N ARG A 134 7.59 -2.74 4.81
CA ARG A 134 7.07 -4.01 4.30
C ARG A 134 6.94 -5.08 5.40
N ARG A 135 7.98 -5.31 6.20
CA ARG A 135 7.97 -6.32 7.28
C ARG A 135 6.88 -6.03 8.31
N TRP A 136 6.75 -4.77 8.71
CA TRP A 136 5.75 -4.35 9.69
C TRP A 136 4.32 -4.42 9.13
N LEU A 137 4.10 -4.15 7.84
CA LEU A 137 2.80 -4.31 7.20
C LEU A 137 2.36 -5.78 7.09
N HIS A 138 3.28 -6.71 6.77
CA HIS A 138 2.96 -8.13 6.80
C HIS A 138 2.63 -8.61 8.22
N PHE A 139 3.36 -8.11 9.22
CA PHE A 139 3.06 -8.42 10.62
C PHE A 139 1.69 -7.89 11.03
N ALA A 140 1.34 -6.66 10.65
CA ALA A 140 0.04 -6.06 10.89
C ALA A 140 -1.08 -6.88 10.21
N ALA A 141 -0.90 -7.25 8.93
CA ALA A 141 -1.85 -8.07 8.19
C ALA A 141 -2.05 -9.46 8.83
N GLY A 142 -0.98 -10.10 9.28
CA GLY A 142 -1.04 -11.36 10.00
C GLY A 142 -1.80 -11.25 11.32
N SER A 143 -1.54 -10.18 12.09
CA SER A 143 -2.25 -9.94 13.36
C SER A 143 -3.75 -9.67 13.15
N LEU A 144 -4.10 -8.91 12.11
CA LEU A 144 -5.47 -8.64 11.72
C LEU A 144 -6.20 -9.92 11.29
N ALA A 145 -5.56 -10.75 10.46
CA ALA A 145 -6.14 -12.03 10.06
C ALA A 145 -6.39 -12.94 11.28
N LEU A 146 -5.47 -12.96 12.24
CA LEU A 146 -5.61 -13.74 13.46
C LEU A 146 -6.76 -13.22 14.36
N SER A 147 -6.90 -11.90 14.48
CA SER A 147 -7.99 -11.25 15.22
C SER A 147 -9.36 -11.48 14.56
N VAL A 148 -9.46 -11.31 13.24
CA VAL A 148 -10.70 -11.60 12.48
C VAL A 148 -11.08 -13.07 12.62
N GLY A 149 -10.11 -13.99 12.51
CA GLY A 149 -10.34 -15.42 12.71
C GLY A 149 -10.87 -15.76 14.11
N ALA A 150 -10.30 -15.14 15.16
CA ALA A 150 -10.78 -15.30 16.53
C ALA A 150 -12.20 -14.76 16.73
N SER A 151 -12.52 -13.62 16.11
CA SER A 151 -13.85 -13.02 16.17
C SER A 151 -14.92 -13.90 15.49
N LEU A 152 -14.57 -14.51 14.35
CA LEU A 152 -15.42 -15.43 13.59
C LEU A 152 -15.72 -16.70 14.39
N LEU A 153 -14.70 -17.29 15.03
CA LEU A 153 -14.87 -18.44 15.90
C LEU A 153 -15.80 -18.14 17.09
N ARG A 154 -15.60 -16.98 17.74
CA ARG A 154 -16.44 -16.54 18.87
C ARG A 154 -17.90 -16.36 18.43
N ALA A 155 -18.10 -15.83 17.24
CA ALA A 155 -19.43 -15.58 16.68
C ALA A 155 -20.16 -16.86 16.26
N TYR A 156 -19.42 -17.83 15.70
CA TYR A 156 -19.94 -19.15 15.39
C TYR A 156 -20.41 -19.89 16.66
N ALA A 157 -19.61 -19.82 17.72
CA ALA A 157 -19.91 -20.46 19.01
C ALA A 157 -21.13 -19.85 19.74
N ALA A 158 -21.46 -18.58 19.49
CA ALA A 158 -22.54 -17.86 20.15
C ALA A 158 -23.88 -17.86 19.37
N SER A 159 -23.99 -18.60 18.27
CA SER A 159 -25.06 -18.36 17.28
C SER A 159 -26.46 -18.87 17.67
N GLY A 160 -27.39 -17.93 17.79
CA GLY A 160 -28.85 -18.07 17.60
C GLY A 160 -29.35 -17.14 16.46
N ASP A 161 -30.56 -17.37 15.96
CA ASP A 161 -31.06 -17.00 14.61
C ASP A 161 -30.89 -15.53 14.18
N ALA A 162 -31.08 -14.55 15.06
CA ALA A 162 -31.03 -13.13 14.70
C ALA A 162 -29.61 -12.51 14.69
N ALA A 163 -28.64 -13.12 15.40
CA ALA A 163 -27.28 -12.60 15.48
C ALA A 163 -26.47 -12.91 14.20
N PHE A 164 -26.88 -13.92 13.43
CA PHE A 164 -26.12 -14.45 12.29
C PHE A 164 -25.93 -13.43 11.16
N VAL A 165 -26.94 -12.61 10.87
CA VAL A 165 -26.89 -11.62 9.77
C VAL A 165 -25.91 -10.47 10.10
N LEU A 166 -25.92 -9.99 11.34
CA LEU A 166 -25.03 -8.92 11.81
C LEU A 166 -23.57 -9.40 11.89
N ILE A 167 -23.38 -10.63 12.36
CA ILE A 167 -22.09 -11.32 12.40
C ILE A 167 -21.54 -11.50 10.97
N GLY A 168 -22.34 -12.09 10.08
CA GLY A 168 -21.93 -12.34 8.69
C GLY A 168 -21.64 -11.05 7.91
N GLY A 169 -22.45 -10.01 8.10
CA GLY A 169 -22.24 -8.70 7.47
C GLY A 169 -20.91 -8.06 7.89
N SER A 170 -20.62 -8.02 9.19
CA SER A 170 -19.35 -7.48 9.69
C SER A 170 -18.14 -8.30 9.22
N ALA A 171 -18.23 -9.64 9.25
CA ALA A 171 -17.17 -10.52 8.76
C ALA A 171 -16.86 -10.32 7.27
N LEU A 172 -17.89 -10.12 6.44
CA LEU A 172 -17.71 -9.82 5.02
C LEU A 172 -16.98 -8.49 4.81
N VAL A 173 -17.36 -7.45 5.56
CA VAL A 173 -16.69 -6.14 5.51
C VAL A 173 -15.23 -6.27 5.96
N GLU A 174 -14.96 -6.99 7.05
CA GLU A 174 -13.61 -7.26 7.53
C GLU A 174 -12.76 -7.99 6.50
N LEU A 175 -13.31 -9.04 5.85
CA LEU A 175 -12.64 -9.76 4.76
C LEU A 175 -12.35 -8.86 3.56
N LEU A 176 -13.28 -7.99 3.16
CA LEU A 176 -13.07 -7.03 2.07
C LEU A 176 -11.96 -6.03 2.40
N LEU A 177 -11.92 -5.54 3.65
CA LEU A 177 -10.88 -4.62 4.12
C LEU A 177 -9.50 -5.29 4.16
N LEU A 178 -9.43 -6.54 4.64
CA LEU A 178 -8.22 -7.36 4.64
C LEU A 178 -7.74 -7.66 3.22
N GLY A 179 -8.66 -8.03 2.33
CA GLY A 179 -8.39 -8.24 0.91
C GLY A 179 -7.85 -6.97 0.24
N GLY A 180 -8.42 -5.81 0.56
CA GLY A 180 -7.94 -4.50 0.11
C GLY A 180 -6.51 -4.21 0.57
N LEU A 181 -6.22 -4.44 1.85
CA LEU A 181 -4.89 -4.28 2.44
C LEU A 181 -3.86 -5.21 1.75
N MET A 182 -4.21 -6.49 1.57
CA MET A 182 -3.35 -7.47 0.90
C MET A 182 -3.13 -7.12 -0.57
N ALA A 183 -4.14 -6.61 -1.28
CA ALA A 183 -4.01 -6.14 -2.65
C ALA A 183 -3.08 -4.92 -2.75
N GLN A 184 -3.13 -4.00 -1.77
CA GLN A 184 -2.19 -2.87 -1.70
C GLN A 184 -0.76 -3.33 -1.44
N LEU A 185 -0.56 -4.30 -0.54
CA LEU A 185 0.75 -4.89 -0.29
C LEU A 185 1.32 -5.60 -1.52
N ALA A 186 0.49 -6.37 -2.23
CA ALA A 186 0.89 -7.04 -3.47
C ALA A 186 1.24 -6.05 -4.59
N ARG A 187 0.64 -4.85 -4.60
CA ARG A 187 1.03 -3.76 -5.52
C ARG A 187 2.39 -3.17 -5.14
N LEU A 188 2.63 -2.92 -3.86
CA LEU A 188 3.93 -2.45 -3.36
C LEU A 188 5.06 -3.45 -3.63
N ASP A 189 4.81 -4.75 -3.48
CA ASP A 189 5.80 -5.80 -3.77
C ASP A 189 6.11 -5.94 -5.25
N ARG A 190 5.11 -5.72 -6.12
CA ARG A 190 5.35 -5.63 -7.57
C ARG A 190 6.18 -4.41 -7.91
N TYR A 191 5.93 -3.29 -7.24
CA TYR A 191 6.69 -2.06 -7.41
C TYR A 191 8.15 -2.24 -6.99
N ALA A 192 8.40 -2.78 -5.80
CA ALA A 192 9.75 -3.00 -5.28
C ALA A 192 10.56 -3.98 -6.14
N ARG A 193 9.92 -5.02 -6.69
CA ARG A 193 10.58 -5.98 -7.59
C ARG A 193 10.99 -5.35 -8.92
N ARG A 194 10.18 -4.43 -9.48
CA ARG A 194 10.52 -3.76 -10.74
C ARG A 194 11.65 -2.75 -10.61
N LEU A 195 11.86 -2.16 -9.43
CA LEU A 195 12.99 -1.26 -9.17
C LEU A 195 14.30 -1.97 -8.84
N ALA A 196 14.25 -3.26 -8.50
CA ALA A 196 15.44 -4.05 -8.13
C ALA A 196 16.16 -4.66 -9.35
N VAL A 197 15.51 -4.64 -10.52
CA VAL A 197 16.07 -5.06 -11.83
C VAL A 197 16.72 -3.86 -12.48
#